data_AF-A0A3C1F305-F1
#
_entry.id   AF-A0A3C1F305-F1
#
_cell.length_a   1.000
_cell.length_b   1.000
_cell.length_c   1.000
_cell.angle_alpha   90.00
_cell.angle_beta   90.00
_cell.angle_gamma   90.00
#
_symmetry.space_group_name_H-M   'P 1'
#
loop_
_entity.id
_entity.type
_entity.pdbx_description
1 polymer ?
#
loop_
_entity_poly.entity_id
_entity_poly.type
_entity_poly.pdbx_seq_one_letter_code
_entity_poly.pdbx_strand_id
1 'polypeptide(L)'
;MTPGRQDNGRFAKGNPGGPGRKPRPVEEGYLDLFREGVPPARAKRIIEKAASQAEHGDAKAREWLFNYLAGKPADKIQVSGAGGSAFRVVIDIADTGAGDQGLPYGAEGDPEE
;
A
#
# COMPACT_ATOMS: atom_id res chain seq x y z
N MET A 1 28.30 -23.23 -8.95
CA MET A 1 26.87 -23.20 -9.33
C MET A 1 26.04 -23.03 -8.07
N THR A 2 25.35 -21.90 -7.93
CA THR A 2 24.46 -21.65 -6.78
C THR A 2 23.10 -22.28 -7.05
N PRO A 3 22.54 -23.09 -6.13
CA PRO A 3 21.23 -23.69 -6.33
C PRO A 3 20.17 -22.64 -6.70
N GLY A 4 19.39 -22.89 -7.75
CA GLY A 4 18.27 -22.04 -8.17
C GLY A 4 18.60 -20.91 -9.15
N ARG A 5 19.81 -20.84 -9.72
CA ARG A 5 20.17 -19.87 -10.77
C ARG A 5 20.75 -20.56 -12.00
N GLN A 6 20.41 -20.03 -13.19
CA GLN A 6 21.01 -20.38 -14.47
C GLN A 6 22.42 -19.77 -14.59
N ASP A 7 23.21 -20.26 -15.54
CA ASP A 7 24.58 -19.79 -15.80
C ASP A 7 24.66 -18.31 -16.24
N ASN A 8 23.53 -17.76 -16.71
CA ASN A 8 23.36 -16.34 -17.03
C ASN A 8 22.89 -15.49 -15.83
N GLY A 9 22.88 -16.05 -14.61
CA GLY A 9 22.46 -15.39 -13.37
C GLY A 9 20.94 -15.26 -13.17
N ARG A 10 20.12 -15.65 -14.16
CA ARG A 10 18.65 -15.67 -14.04
C ARG A 10 18.18 -16.75 -13.07
N PHE A 11 17.00 -16.57 -12.49
CA PHE A 11 16.38 -17.62 -11.70
C PHE A 11 16.05 -18.83 -12.59
N ALA A 12 16.40 -20.02 -12.12
CA ALA A 12 15.99 -21.25 -12.78
C ALA A 12 14.46 -21.39 -12.73
N LYS A 13 13.85 -21.87 -13.83
CA LYS A 13 12.41 -22.15 -13.90
C LYS A 13 12.09 -23.26 -12.88
N GLY A 14 11.12 -23.02 -12.00
CA GLY A 14 10.64 -24.02 -11.04
C GLY A 14 11.23 -23.95 -9.62
N ASN A 15 11.89 -22.85 -9.24
CA ASN A 15 12.21 -22.67 -7.81
C ASN A 15 10.92 -22.47 -7.00
N PRO A 16 10.78 -23.14 -5.84
CA PRO A 16 9.76 -22.74 -4.88
C PRO A 16 10.04 -21.28 -4.51
N GLY A 17 9.07 -20.39 -4.75
CA GLY A 17 9.17 -19.00 -4.34
C GLY A 17 9.58 -18.95 -2.87
N GLY A 18 10.48 -18.02 -2.52
CA GLY A 18 10.79 -17.78 -1.11
C GLY A 18 9.50 -17.54 -0.32
N PRO A 19 9.46 -17.83 0.98
CA PRO A 19 8.28 -17.59 1.80
C PRO A 19 7.85 -16.15 1.53
N GLY A 20 6.66 -15.98 0.93
CA GLY A 20 6.14 -14.66 0.59
C GLY A 20 6.10 -13.76 1.83
N ARG A 21 5.82 -12.46 1.63
CA ARG A 21 5.71 -11.53 2.77
C ARG A 21 4.85 -12.15 3.86
N LYS A 22 5.42 -12.30 5.07
CA LYS A 22 4.72 -12.93 6.20
C LYS A 22 3.37 -12.22 6.42
N PRO A 23 2.30 -12.94 6.80
CA PRO A 23 0.97 -12.37 6.91
C PRO A 23 0.89 -11.24 7.95
N ARG A 24 -0.17 -10.43 7.83
CA ARG A 24 -0.49 -9.21 8.61
C ARG A 24 -0.71 -9.28 10.15
N PRO A 25 -0.82 -10.41 10.88
CA PRO A 25 -1.13 -10.39 12.32
C PRO A 25 -0.21 -9.53 13.21
N VAL A 26 1.07 -9.40 12.84
CA VAL A 26 1.97 -8.50 13.58
C VAL A 26 1.57 -7.03 13.38
N GLU A 27 1.17 -6.65 12.17
CA GLU A 27 0.73 -5.29 11.84
C GLU A 27 -0.64 -4.96 12.47
N GLU A 28 -1.53 -5.95 12.57
CA GLU A 28 -2.83 -5.82 13.24
C GLU A 28 -2.67 -5.50 14.75
N GLY A 29 -1.78 -6.20 15.44
CA GLY A 29 -1.52 -5.92 16.86
C GLY A 29 -0.99 -4.50 17.10
N TYR A 30 -0.13 -3.97 16.22
CA TYR A 30 0.34 -2.59 16.32
C TYR A 30 -0.77 -1.57 16.02
N LEU A 31 -1.66 -1.85 15.08
CA LEU A 31 -2.79 -0.98 14.76
C LEU A 31 -3.80 -0.91 15.90
N ASP A 32 -4.06 -2.03 16.56
CA ASP A 32 -4.98 -2.08 17.70
C ASP A 32 -4.41 -1.34 18.91
N LEU A 33 -3.11 -1.52 19.21
CA LEU A 33 -2.41 -0.70 20.21
C LEU A 33 -2.47 0.80 19.89
N PHE A 34 -2.42 1.17 18.60
CA PHE A 34 -2.54 2.56 18.18
C PHE A 34 -3.94 3.13 18.43
N ARG A 35 -4.97 2.34 18.12
CA ARG A 35 -6.38 2.69 18.34
C ARG A 35 -6.69 2.84 19.82
N GLU A 36 -6.16 1.93 20.64
CA GLU A 36 -6.30 1.97 22.10
C GLU A 36 -5.50 3.11 22.73
N GLY A 37 -4.29 3.38 22.23
CA GLY A 37 -3.40 4.41 22.75
C GLY A 37 -3.92 5.85 22.51
N VAL A 38 -4.64 6.06 21.40
CA VAL A 38 -5.20 7.36 21.01
C VAL A 38 -6.70 7.23 20.72
N PRO A 39 -7.55 7.09 21.76
CA PRO A 39 -8.98 7.09 21.57
C PRO A 39 -9.47 8.45 21.05
N PRO A 40 -10.66 8.54 20.41
CA PRO A 40 -11.17 9.77 19.79
C PRO A 40 -11.16 10.98 20.73
N ALA A 41 -11.50 10.80 22.00
CA ALA A 41 -11.47 11.87 23.00
C ALA A 41 -10.05 12.39 23.26
N ARG A 42 -9.03 11.52 23.23
CA ARG A 42 -7.62 11.91 23.36
C ARG A 42 -7.14 12.60 22.09
N ALA A 43 -7.52 12.08 20.91
CA ALA A 43 -7.22 12.70 19.63
C ALA A 43 -7.76 14.14 19.57
N LYS A 44 -9.02 14.36 20.01
CA LYS A 44 -9.61 15.70 20.08
C LYS A 44 -8.77 16.67 20.91
N ARG A 45 -8.31 16.26 22.10
CA ARG A 45 -7.45 17.10 22.96
C ARG A 45 -6.11 17.43 22.32
N ILE A 46 -5.52 16.50 21.56
CA ILE A 46 -4.27 16.74 20.82
C ILE A 46 -4.51 17.79 19.74
N ILE A 47 -5.61 17.68 18.99
CA ILE A 47 -6.00 18.64 17.95
C ILE A 47 -6.26 20.03 18.56
N GLU A 48 -7.00 20.11 19.66
CA GLU A 48 -7.26 21.38 20.37
C GLU A 48 -5.95 22.03 20.86
N LYS A 49 -5.02 21.23 21.38
CA LYS A 49 -3.71 21.75 21.82
C LYS A 49 -2.89 22.26 20.63
N ALA A 50 -2.87 21.52 19.53
CA ALA A 50 -2.18 21.96 18.31
C ALA A 50 -2.80 23.23 17.73
N ALA A 51 -4.14 23.36 17.75
CA ALA A 51 -4.82 24.58 17.32
C ALA A 51 -4.41 25.78 18.17
N SER A 52 -4.42 25.61 19.50
CA SER A 52 -3.94 26.64 20.42
C SER A 52 -2.47 27.01 20.15
N GLN A 53 -1.58 26.03 19.94
CA GLN A 53 -0.18 26.30 19.59
C GLN A 53 -0.03 27.05 18.27
N ALA A 54 -0.81 26.67 17.27
CA ALA A 54 -0.84 27.32 15.96
C ALA A 54 -1.29 28.78 16.05
N GLU A 55 -2.32 29.07 16.84
CA GLU A 55 -2.81 30.43 17.14
C GLU A 55 -1.76 31.27 17.88
N HIS A 56 -0.96 30.66 18.75
CA HIS A 56 0.15 31.33 19.45
C HIS A 56 1.42 31.47 18.59
N GLY A 57 1.38 31.08 17.32
CA GLY A 57 2.45 31.32 16.36
C GLY A 57 3.38 30.14 16.07
N ASP A 58 3.09 28.94 16.59
CA ASP A 58 3.86 27.74 16.26
C ASP A 58 3.69 27.37 14.78
N ALA A 59 4.78 27.54 14.02
CA ALA A 59 4.78 27.28 12.58
C ALA A 59 4.52 25.81 12.23
N LYS A 60 5.03 24.87 13.03
CA LYS A 60 4.86 23.43 12.79
C LYS A 60 3.43 23.00 13.07
N ALA A 61 2.82 23.53 14.14
CA ALA A 61 1.41 23.26 14.45
C ALA A 61 0.49 23.78 13.35
N ARG A 62 0.75 24.98 12.81
CA ARG A 62 0.02 25.53 11.65
C ARG A 62 0.15 24.61 10.43
N GLU A 63 1.39 24.29 10.03
CA GLU A 63 1.65 23.44 8.87
C GLU A 63 0.94 22.08 9.01
N TRP A 64 1.07 21.44 10.17
CA TRP A 64 0.43 20.16 10.45
C TRP A 64 -1.09 20.25 10.31
N LEU A 65 -1.75 21.24 10.92
CA LEU A 65 -3.21 21.40 10.82
C LEU A 65 -3.65 21.68 9.37
N PHE A 66 -2.99 22.60 8.66
CA PHE A 66 -3.37 22.94 7.30
C PHE A 66 -3.14 21.80 6.31
N ASN A 67 -2.13 20.94 6.54
CA ASN A 67 -1.92 19.73 5.73
C ASN A 67 -3.12 18.78 5.77
N TYR A 68 -3.87 18.72 6.88
CA TYR A 68 -5.09 17.90 7.00
C TYR A 68 -6.36 18.65 6.60
N LEU A 69 -6.44 19.97 6.83
CA LEU A 69 -7.64 20.77 6.55
C LEU A 69 -7.74 21.21 5.09
N ALA A 70 -6.64 21.70 4.52
CA ALA A 70 -6.58 22.20 3.14
C ALA A 70 -5.93 21.20 2.17
N GLY A 71 -5.38 20.10 2.70
CA GLY A 71 -4.54 19.18 1.95
C GLY A 71 -3.09 19.68 1.86
N LYS A 72 -2.16 18.77 1.55
CA LYS A 72 -0.78 19.14 1.25
C LYS A 72 -0.72 19.83 -0.11
N PRO A 73 0.13 20.86 -0.28
CA PRO A 73 0.45 21.36 -1.62
C PRO A 73 0.87 20.19 -2.51
N ALA A 74 0.32 20.13 -3.72
CA ALA A 74 0.68 19.06 -4.65
C ALA A 74 2.14 19.25 -5.06
N ASP A 75 3.01 18.35 -4.61
CA ASP A 75 4.39 18.28 -5.05
C ASP A 75 4.40 17.94 -6.54
N LYS A 76 4.83 18.90 -7.37
CA LYS A 76 5.06 18.66 -8.79
C LYS A 76 6.39 17.93 -8.95
N ILE A 77 6.34 16.61 -8.89
CA ILE A 77 7.50 15.77 -9.19
C ILE A 77 7.66 15.71 -10.71
N GLN A 78 8.72 16.33 -11.23
CA GLN A 78 9.11 16.14 -12.63
C GLN A 78 9.85 14.82 -12.77
N VAL A 79 9.14 13.78 -13.20
CA VAL A 79 9.73 12.48 -13.50
C VAL A 79 10.20 12.50 -14.95
N SER A 80 11.53 12.49 -15.16
CA SER A 80 12.14 12.38 -16.48
C SER A 80 13.09 11.18 -16.54
N GLY A 81 13.21 10.58 -17.72
CA GLY A 81 14.20 9.56 -18.03
C GLY A 81 15.60 10.15 -18.21
N ALA A 82 16.59 9.29 -18.44
CA ALA A 82 17.97 9.70 -18.62
C ALA A 82 18.10 10.81 -19.68
N GLY A 83 18.71 11.94 -19.32
CA GLY A 83 18.89 13.08 -20.22
C GLY A 83 17.61 13.87 -20.53
N GLY A 84 16.56 13.76 -19.70
CA GLY A 84 15.28 14.45 -19.95
C GLY A 84 14.36 13.70 -20.93
N SER A 85 14.73 12.48 -21.33
CA SER A 85 13.92 11.65 -22.21
C SER A 85 12.64 11.16 -21.53
N ALA A 86 11.71 10.61 -22.31
CA ALA A 86 10.55 9.92 -21.75
C ALA A 86 10.96 8.76 -20.82
N PHE A 87 10.15 8.52 -19.78
CA PHE A 87 10.31 7.39 -18.87
C PHE A 87 9.84 6.10 -19.56
N ARG A 88 10.71 5.10 -19.70
CA ARG A 88 10.37 3.80 -20.29
C ARG A 88 9.91 2.84 -19.20
N VAL A 89 8.62 2.51 -19.18
CA VAL A 89 8.07 1.44 -18.35
C VAL A 89 8.05 0.15 -19.18
N VAL A 90 8.83 -0.87 -18.76
CA VAL A 90 8.72 -2.23 -19.33
C VAL A 90 7.89 -3.04 -18.35
N ILE A 91 6.68 -3.42 -18.79
CA ILE A 91 5.76 -4.25 -18.01
C ILE A 91 5.68 -5.60 -18.71
N ASP A 92 6.27 -6.62 -18.08
CA ASP A 92 6.09 -8.00 -18.51
C ASP A 92 4.89 -8.58 -17.75
N ILE A 93 3.75 -8.66 -18.43
CA ILE A 93 2.57 -9.35 -17.90
C ILE A 93 2.80 -10.84 -18.14
N ALA A 94 3.01 -11.59 -17.05
CA ALA A 94 3.01 -13.03 -17.14
C ALA A 94 1.59 -13.47 -17.52
N ASP A 95 1.44 -14.04 -18.72
CA ASP A 95 0.28 -14.85 -19.07
C ASP A 95 0.30 -16.08 -18.15
N THR A 96 -0.34 -15.97 -16.99
CA THR A 96 -0.81 -17.14 -16.29
C THR A 96 -1.92 -17.71 -17.15
N GLY A 97 -1.54 -18.62 -18.05
CA GLY A 97 -2.47 -19.46 -18.80
C GLY A 97 -3.31 -20.29 -17.84
N ALA A 98 -4.26 -19.63 -17.18
CA ALA A 98 -5.43 -20.23 -16.61
C ALA A 98 -6.41 -20.30 -17.78
N GLY A 99 -6.50 -21.48 -18.37
CA GLY A 99 -7.64 -21.81 -19.22
C GLY A 99 -8.90 -21.44 -18.45
N ASP A 100 -9.63 -20.49 -19.03
CA ASP A 100 -10.99 -20.14 -18.65
C ASP A 100 -11.86 -21.39 -18.88
N GLN A 101 -11.87 -22.29 -17.88
CA GLN A 101 -13.01 -23.17 -17.66
C GLN A 101 -13.98 -22.32 -16.84
N GLY A 102 -14.74 -21.47 -17.54
CA GLY A 102 -15.82 -20.70 -16.95
C GLY A 102 -16.70 -21.62 -16.13
N LEU A 103 -16.66 -21.47 -14.81
CA LEU A 103 -17.65 -22.07 -13.94
C LEU A 103 -18.97 -21.36 -14.22
N PRO A 104 -20.03 -22.05 -14.68
CA PRO A 104 -21.32 -21.40 -14.87
C PRO A 104 -21.85 -20.99 -13.49
N TYR A 105 -21.80 -19.69 -13.23
CA TYR A 105 -22.51 -19.09 -12.10
C TYR A 105 -23.97 -18.97 -12.51
N GLY A 106 -24.82 -19.82 -11.93
CA GLY A 106 -26.28 -19.77 -12.11
C GLY A 106 -26.88 -21.09 -12.59
N ALA A 107 -27.14 -22.01 -11.65
CA ALA A 107 -28.29 -22.90 -11.76
C ALA A 107 -29.12 -22.66 -10.49
N GLU A 108 -30.10 -21.79 -10.67
CA GLU A 108 -31.25 -21.63 -9.79
C GLU A 108 -31.94 -23.00 -9.60
N GLY A 109 -32.53 -23.18 -8.42
CA GLY A 109 -32.92 -24.50 -7.91
C GLY A 109 -34.07 -25.19 -8.63
N ASP A 110 -34.36 -26.40 -8.16
CA ASP A 110 -35.70 -26.95 -8.20
C ASP A 110 -36.00 -27.78 -6.94
N PRO A 111 -37.27 -27.87 -6.53
CA PRO A 111 -37.74 -28.46 -5.29
C PRO A 111 -37.86 -29.99 -5.39
N GLU A 112 -37.67 -30.67 -4.25
CA GLU A 112 -38.03 -32.08 -4.08
C GLU A 112 -39.56 -32.23 -4.05
N GLU A 113 -40.08 -33.19 -4.84
CA GLU A 113 -41.45 -33.73 -4.77
C GLU A 113 -41.68 -34.53 -3.47
#